data_AF-A0A7Y3TER1-F1
#
_entry.id   AF-A0A7Y3TER1-F1
#
_cell.length_a   1.000
_cell.length_b   1.000
_cell.length_c   1.000
_cell.angle_alpha   90.00
_cell.angle_beta   90.00
_cell.angle_gamma   90.00
#
_symmetry.space_group_name_H-M   'P 1'
#
loop_
_entity.id
_entity.type
_entity.pdbx_description
1 polymer ?
#
loop_
_entity_poly.entity_id
_entity_poly.type
_entity_poly.pdbx_seq_one_letter_code
_entity_poly.pdbx_strand_id
1 'polypeptide(L)'
;MNATLLLRITIAIILLNHSVFGMFNNGINDFGNLFLNQIGFAPYGVLLAWLIKLSHVVAAVLLLLNKYVKLAGFVTILVLIMGIILVHFQEGWFVVGGGRNGMEYNFLLIIVLVAIMYPNGFKKDKIQEQ
;
A
#
# COMPACT_ATOMS: atom_id res chain seq x y z
N MET A 1 -2.18 20.94 -15.32
CA MET A 1 -1.60 19.60 -15.07
C MET A 1 -2.01 19.13 -13.69
N ASN A 2 -2.57 17.93 -13.58
CA ASN A 2 -2.94 17.24 -12.33
C ASN A 2 -1.73 17.24 -11.38
N ALA A 3 -1.71 18.07 -10.33
CA ALA A 3 -0.58 18.22 -9.42
C ALA A 3 -0.06 16.90 -8.83
N THR A 4 -0.90 15.84 -8.85
CA THR A 4 -0.58 14.51 -8.33
C THR A 4 -0.26 13.48 -9.40
N LEU A 5 -0.29 13.81 -10.71
CA LEU A 5 -0.12 12.82 -11.79
C LEU A 5 1.17 12.02 -11.66
N LEU A 6 2.30 12.71 -11.42
CA LEU A 6 3.59 12.07 -11.24
C LEU A 6 3.56 11.12 -10.04
N LEU A 7 2.98 11.55 -8.91
CA LEU A 7 2.83 10.70 -7.72
C LEU A 7 1.97 9.46 -8.02
N ARG A 8 0.85 9.62 -8.75
CA ARG A 8 -0.02 8.49 -9.11
C ARG A 8 0.68 7.49 -10.01
N ILE A 9 1.44 7.95 -11.01
CA ILE A 9 2.22 7.08 -11.90
C ILE A 9 3.30 6.34 -11.09
N THR A 10 4.07 7.06 -10.26
CA THR A 10 5.11 6.46 -9.43
C THR A 10 4.54 5.40 -8.48
N ILE A 11 3.45 5.71 -7.77
CA ILE A 11 2.79 4.73 -6.90
C ILE A 11 2.26 3.55 -7.71
N ALA A 12 1.65 3.77 -8.87
CA ALA A 12 1.16 2.67 -9.71
C ALA A 12 2.29 1.72 -10.14
N ILE A 13 3.43 2.25 -10.58
CA ILE A 13 4.60 1.44 -10.95
C ILE A 13 5.09 0.61 -9.76
N ILE A 14 5.20 1.25 -8.58
CA ILE A 14 5.63 0.58 -7.34
C ILE A 14 4.67 -0.56 -6.98
N LEU A 15 3.36 -0.28 -6.94
CA LEU A 15 2.35 -1.26 -6.57
C LEU A 15 2.31 -2.45 -7.54
N LEU A 16 2.46 -2.18 -8.85
CA LEU A 16 2.50 -3.21 -9.88
C LEU A 16 3.77 -4.07 -9.75
N ASN A 17 4.95 -3.47 -9.65
CA ASN A 17 6.19 -4.25 -9.47
C ASN A 17 6.14 -5.09 -8.18
N HIS A 18 5.68 -4.52 -7.08
CA HIS A 18 5.63 -5.25 -5.82
C HIS A 18 4.57 -6.37 -5.79
N SER A 19 3.60 -6.33 -6.72
CA SER A 19 2.50 -7.31 -6.74
C SER A 19 2.63 -8.34 -7.84
N VAL A 20 2.83 -7.90 -9.08
CA VAL A 20 2.77 -8.72 -10.28
C VAL A 20 3.89 -9.77 -10.30
N PHE A 21 5.13 -9.40 -9.97
CA PHE A 21 6.24 -10.37 -9.96
C PHE A 21 6.03 -11.50 -8.94
N GLY A 22 5.41 -11.20 -7.79
CA GLY A 22 5.07 -12.20 -6.77
C GLY A 22 4.04 -13.24 -7.23
N MET A 23 3.20 -12.87 -8.21
CA MET A 23 2.19 -13.77 -8.78
C MET A 23 2.80 -14.88 -9.64
N PHE A 24 4.01 -14.68 -10.14
CA PHE A 24 4.67 -15.60 -11.08
C PHE A 24 5.80 -16.43 -10.46
N ASN A 25 6.16 -16.19 -9.20
CA ASN A 25 7.26 -16.88 -8.51
C ASN A 25 6.83 -17.65 -7.26
N ASN A 26 5.52 -17.93 -7.11
CA ASN A 26 4.91 -18.57 -5.94
C ASN A 26 4.98 -17.78 -4.62
N GLY A 27 5.61 -16.60 -4.60
CA GLY A 27 5.85 -15.83 -3.39
C GLY A 27 4.57 -15.41 -2.63
N ILE A 28 3.44 -15.25 -3.33
CA ILE A 28 2.14 -14.97 -2.67
C ILE A 28 1.64 -16.17 -1.87
N ASN A 29 1.73 -17.36 -2.44
CA ASN A 29 1.31 -18.58 -1.74
C ASN A 29 2.24 -18.87 -0.57
N ASP A 30 3.55 -18.66 -0.75
CA ASP A 30 4.53 -18.85 0.32
C ASP A 30 4.32 -17.85 1.46
N PHE A 31 4.04 -16.56 1.15
CA PHE A 31 3.68 -15.58 2.16
C PHE A 31 2.41 -15.99 2.94
N GLY A 32 1.40 -16.53 2.25
CA GLY A 32 0.19 -17.02 2.89
C GLY A 32 0.42 -18.25 3.78
N ASN A 33 1.09 -19.27 3.25
CA ASN A 33 1.28 -20.57 3.90
C ASN A 33 2.36 -20.56 4.97
N LEU A 34 3.51 -19.95 4.67
CA LEU A 34 4.72 -20.03 5.50
C LEU A 34 4.83 -18.86 6.49
N PHE A 35 4.11 -17.76 6.27
CA PHE A 35 4.12 -16.61 7.18
C PHE A 35 2.75 -16.33 7.80
N LEU A 36 1.73 -15.93 7.02
CA LEU A 36 0.44 -15.49 7.58
C LEU A 36 -0.25 -16.60 8.39
N ASN A 37 -0.26 -17.84 7.91
CA ASN A 37 -0.81 -18.95 8.66
C ASN A 37 -0.08 -19.21 9.98
N GLN A 38 1.23 -18.95 10.05
CA GLN A 38 2.03 -19.18 11.25
C GLN A 38 1.76 -18.14 12.35
N ILE A 39 1.30 -16.94 11.97
CA ILE A 39 1.04 -15.83 12.89
C ILE A 39 -0.45 -15.68 13.24
N GLY A 40 -1.26 -16.72 13.01
CA GLY A 40 -2.66 -16.79 13.48
C GLY A 40 -3.74 -16.56 12.42
N PHE A 41 -3.38 -16.41 11.13
CA PHE A 41 -4.38 -16.28 10.06
C PHE A 41 -4.79 -17.61 9.42
N ALA A 42 -4.34 -18.75 9.92
CA ALA A 42 -4.72 -20.05 9.38
C ALA A 42 -6.24 -20.30 9.51
N PRO A 43 -6.90 -20.91 8.51
CA PRO A 43 -6.38 -21.38 7.21
C PRO A 43 -6.44 -20.33 6.08
N TYR A 44 -6.71 -19.07 6.41
CA TYR A 44 -7.01 -18.00 5.45
C TYR A 44 -5.79 -17.21 4.95
N GLY A 45 -4.55 -17.55 5.38
CA GLY A 45 -3.36 -16.79 5.03
C GLY A 45 -3.13 -16.63 3.52
N VAL A 46 -3.34 -17.68 2.73
CA VAL A 46 -3.23 -17.61 1.26
C VAL A 46 -4.28 -16.69 0.66
N LEU A 47 -5.53 -16.79 1.11
CA LEU A 47 -6.61 -15.91 0.65
C LEU A 47 -6.27 -14.43 0.95
N LEU A 48 -5.82 -14.14 2.17
CA LEU A 48 -5.42 -12.78 2.57
C LEU A 48 -4.23 -12.26 1.75
N ALA A 49 -3.21 -13.09 1.52
CA ALA A 49 -2.07 -12.73 0.68
C ALA A 49 -2.49 -12.34 -0.74
N TRP A 50 -3.39 -13.10 -1.35
CA TRP A 50 -3.95 -12.78 -2.67
C TRP A 50 -4.81 -11.52 -2.65
N LEU A 51 -5.68 -11.34 -1.66
CA LEU A 51 -6.50 -10.13 -1.52
C LEU A 51 -5.63 -8.87 -1.41
N ILE A 52 -4.56 -8.92 -0.62
CA ILE A 52 -3.56 -7.83 -0.51
C ILE A 52 -2.96 -7.51 -1.89
N LYS A 53 -2.44 -8.51 -2.60
CA LYS A 53 -1.74 -8.29 -3.88
C LYS A 53 -2.68 -7.86 -5.00
N LEU A 54 -3.90 -8.39 -5.04
CA LEU A 54 -4.93 -7.95 -5.99
C LEU A 54 -5.40 -6.51 -5.69
N SER A 55 -5.52 -6.15 -4.42
CA SER A 55 -5.87 -4.76 -4.02
C SER A 55 -4.86 -3.74 -4.55
N HIS A 56 -3.57 -4.06 -4.57
CA HIS A 56 -2.53 -3.19 -5.12
C HIS A 56 -2.64 -3.01 -6.64
N VAL A 57 -2.96 -4.09 -7.37
CA VAL A 57 -3.19 -4.02 -8.82
C VAL A 57 -4.41 -3.15 -9.13
N VAL A 58 -5.52 -3.37 -8.41
CA VAL A 58 -6.73 -2.55 -8.55
C VAL A 58 -6.44 -1.08 -8.20
N ALA A 59 -5.73 -0.83 -7.10
CA ALA A 59 -5.36 0.52 -6.69
C ALA A 59 -4.48 1.22 -7.75
N ALA A 60 -3.51 0.53 -8.34
CA ALA A 60 -2.67 1.07 -9.41
C ALA A 60 -3.52 1.51 -10.62
N VAL A 61 -4.45 0.66 -11.08
CA VAL A 61 -5.36 1.01 -12.19
C VAL A 61 -6.24 2.21 -11.83
N LEU A 62 -6.84 2.22 -10.65
CA LEU A 62 -7.70 3.31 -10.17
C LEU A 62 -6.93 4.64 -10.07
N LEU A 63 -5.70 4.63 -9.55
CA LEU A 63 -4.84 5.80 -9.47
C LEU A 63 -4.45 6.34 -10.85
N LEU A 64 -4.12 5.47 -11.81
CA LEU A 64 -3.82 5.90 -13.18
C LEU A 64 -5.03 6.54 -13.87
N LEU A 65 -6.22 5.94 -13.71
CA LEU A 65 -7.48 6.45 -14.22
C LEU A 65 -8.01 7.69 -13.46
N ASN A 66 -7.37 8.05 -12.34
CA ASN A 66 -7.84 9.10 -11.42
C ASN A 66 -9.29 8.87 -10.94
N LYS A 67 -9.69 7.62 -10.76
CA LYS A 67 -11.04 7.23 -10.29
C LYS A 67 -10.94 6.58 -8.92
N TYR A 68 -11.91 6.87 -8.05
CA TYR A 68 -11.99 6.30 -6.69
C TYR A 68 -10.68 6.45 -5.88
N VAL A 69 -9.92 7.52 -6.12
CA VAL A 69 -8.57 7.75 -5.56
C VAL A 69 -8.55 7.63 -4.03
N LYS A 70 -9.56 8.19 -3.34
CA LYS A 70 -9.66 8.12 -1.88
C LYS A 70 -9.86 6.69 -1.37
N LEU A 71 -10.70 5.90 -2.05
CA LEU A 71 -10.95 4.51 -1.68
C LEU A 71 -9.69 3.65 -1.91
N ALA A 72 -9.09 3.77 -3.10
CA ALA A 72 -7.85 3.07 -3.46
C ALA A 72 -6.71 3.42 -2.47
N GLY A 73 -6.56 4.71 -2.15
CA GLY A 73 -5.58 5.18 -1.19
C GLY A 73 -5.82 4.65 0.22
N PHE A 74 -7.06 4.70 0.72
CA PHE A 74 -7.39 4.21 2.06
C PHE A 74 -7.10 2.70 2.22
N VAL A 75 -7.56 1.88 1.27
CA VAL A 75 -7.30 0.43 1.30
C VAL A 75 -5.80 0.15 1.26
N THR A 76 -5.06 0.83 0.38
CA THR A 76 -3.60 0.66 0.28
C THR A 76 -2.88 1.09 1.56
N ILE A 77 -3.29 2.20 2.18
CA ILE A 77 -2.73 2.66 3.46
C ILE A 77 -2.96 1.63 4.56
N LEU A 78 -4.16 1.03 4.65
CA LEU A 78 -4.43 -0.02 5.64
C LEU A 78 -3.50 -1.22 5.45
N VAL A 79 -3.29 -1.66 4.20
CA VAL A 79 -2.34 -2.74 3.89
C VAL A 79 -0.91 -2.38 4.30
N LEU A 80 -0.44 -1.16 3.99
CA LEU A 80 0.89 -0.69 4.35
C LEU A 80 1.08 -0.62 5.88
N ILE A 81 0.07 -0.14 6.61
CA ILE A 81 0.09 -0.11 8.09
C ILE A 81 0.19 -1.54 8.65
N MET A 82 -0.61 -2.48 8.13
CA MET A 82 -0.51 -3.88 8.56
C MET A 82 0.83 -4.50 8.19
N GLY A 83 1.42 -4.14 7.04
CA GLY A 83 2.78 -4.53 6.67
C GLY A 83 3.81 -4.03 7.67
N ILE A 84 3.68 -2.79 8.15
CA ILE A 84 4.53 -2.26 9.22
C ILE A 84 4.37 -3.10 10.48
N ILE A 85 3.15 -3.26 10.98
CA ILE A 85 2.87 -3.93 12.26
C ILE A 85 3.35 -5.39 12.23
N LEU A 86 3.03 -6.12 11.16
CA LEU A 86 3.26 -7.56 11.10
C LEU A 86 4.68 -7.94 10.65
N VAL A 87 5.33 -7.11 9.84
CA VAL A 87 6.59 -7.49 9.18
C VAL A 87 7.72 -6.52 9.50
N HIS A 88 7.52 -5.23 9.27
CA HIS A 88 8.65 -4.29 9.18
C HIS A 88 9.04 -3.62 10.50
N PHE A 89 8.11 -3.53 11.48
CA PHE A 89 8.38 -2.83 12.73
C PHE A 89 9.52 -3.47 13.53
N GLN A 90 9.57 -4.80 13.59
CA GLN A 90 10.64 -5.54 14.25
C GLN A 90 12.01 -5.39 13.55
N GLU A 91 12.03 -5.06 12.25
CA GLU A 91 13.26 -4.82 11.48
C GLU A 91 13.76 -3.37 11.62
N GLY A 92 13.03 -2.51 12.33
CA GLY A 92 13.38 -1.12 12.57
C GLY A 92 13.05 -0.19 11.40
N TRP A 93 13.80 0.91 11.26
CA TRP A 93 13.49 1.98 10.31
C TRP A 93 14.01 1.71 8.89
N PHE A 94 15.27 1.29 8.76
CA PHE A 94 16.01 1.38 7.51
C PHE A 94 15.73 0.23 6.54
N VAL A 95 15.52 0.55 5.25
CA VAL A 95 15.45 -0.43 4.16
C VAL A 95 16.84 -0.78 3.63
N VAL A 96 17.79 0.16 3.72
CA VAL A 96 19.20 -0.05 3.35
C VAL A 96 20.12 0.79 4.25
N GLY A 97 21.38 0.36 4.40
CA GLY A 97 22.39 1.05 5.20
C GLY A 97 22.33 0.61 6.66
N GLY A 98 21.73 1.42 7.54
CA GLY A 98 21.63 1.16 8.98
C GLY A 98 20.72 -0.02 9.38
N GLY A 99 20.18 -0.75 8.40
CA GLY A 99 19.28 -1.88 8.57
C GLY A 99 18.86 -2.47 7.22
N ARG A 100 17.91 -3.40 7.25
CA ARG A 100 17.27 -3.99 6.08
C ARG A 100 15.80 -4.22 6.36
N ASN A 101 14.96 -4.21 5.33
CA ASN A 101 13.55 -4.57 5.44
C ASN A 101 12.74 -3.72 6.46
N GLY A 102 13.23 -2.55 6.86
CA GLY A 102 12.57 -1.65 7.79
C GLY A 102 11.38 -0.89 7.21
N MET A 103 10.76 -0.04 8.04
CA MET A 103 9.47 0.59 7.75
C MET A 103 9.52 1.91 6.96
N GLU A 104 10.69 2.51 6.70
CA GLU A 104 10.79 3.85 6.08
C GLU A 104 10.09 3.95 4.72
N TYR A 105 10.13 2.89 3.92
CA TYR A 105 9.47 2.86 2.62
C TYR A 105 7.95 2.84 2.74
N ASN A 106 7.41 2.05 3.69
CA ASN A 106 5.98 2.04 3.96
C ASN A 106 5.50 3.42 4.43
N PHE A 107 6.26 4.06 5.34
CA PHE A 107 5.99 5.43 5.79
C PHE A 107 5.92 6.41 4.61
N LEU A 108 6.92 6.39 3.73
CA LEU A 108 6.93 7.24 2.53
C LEU A 108 5.70 7.02 1.66
N LEU A 109 5.35 5.77 1.36
CA LEU A 109 4.20 5.44 0.52
C LEU A 109 2.88 5.91 1.14
N ILE A 110 2.71 5.78 2.46
CA ILE A 110 1.54 6.28 3.17
C ILE A 110 1.40 7.80 3.00
N ILE A 111 2.49 8.56 3.22
CA ILE A 111 2.45 10.02 3.08
C ILE A 111 2.18 10.45 1.64
N VAL A 112 2.77 9.77 0.65
CA VAL A 112 2.51 10.05 -0.78
C VAL A 112 1.05 9.77 -1.13
N LEU A 113 0.47 8.67 -0.65
CA LEU A 113 -0.95 8.35 -0.86
C LEU A 113 -1.86 9.42 -0.23
N VAL A 114 -1.56 9.88 0.98
CA VAL A 114 -2.30 10.99 1.62
C VAL A 114 -2.22 12.26 0.76
N ALA A 115 -1.04 12.62 0.26
CA ALA A 115 -0.87 13.78 -0.63
C ALA A 115 -1.65 13.62 -1.96
N ILE A 116 -1.72 12.40 -2.50
CA ILE A 116 -2.54 12.10 -3.68
C ILE A 116 -4.05 12.26 -3.36
N MET A 117 -4.50 11.79 -2.19
CA MET A 117 -5.90 11.83 -1.75
C MET A 117 -6.37 13.25 -1.42
N TYR A 118 -5.48 14.09 -0.93
CA TYR A 118 -5.76 15.45 -0.45
C TYR A 118 -4.75 16.46 -1.02
N PRO A 119 -4.75 16.70 -2.34
CA PRO A 119 -3.75 17.56 -2.99
C PRO A 119 -3.75 19.02 -2.52
N ASN A 120 -4.84 19.47 -1.90
CA ASN A 120 -5.00 20.82 -1.36
C ASN A 120 -4.99 20.84 0.18
N GLY A 121 -4.58 19.74 0.83
CA GLY A 121 -4.65 19.54 2.27
C GLY A 121 -6.07 19.26 2.78
N PHE A 122 -6.19 19.18 4.11
CA PHE A 122 -7.46 18.92 4.82
C PHE A 122 -8.19 20.24 5.11
N LYS A 123 -8.65 20.97 4.08
CA LYS A 123 -9.52 22.13 4.34
C LYS A 123 -10.91 21.62 4.75
N LYS A 124 -11.39 22.05 5.91
CA LYS A 124 -12.83 22.03 6.20
C LYS A 124 -13.48 23.06 5.30
N ASP A 125 -14.44 22.64 4.48
CA ASP A 125 -15.34 23.60 3.85
C ASP A 125 -15.99 24.39 4.98
N LYS A 126 -15.81 25.72 4.98
CA LYS A 126 -16.59 26.57 5.86
C LYS A 126 -18.04 26.35 5.46
N ILE A 127 -18.83 25.74 6.35
CA ILE A 127 -20.28 25.77 6.24
C ILE A 127 -20.62 27.25 6.22
N GLN A 128 -20.96 27.77 5.04
CA GLN A 128 -21.57 29.09 4.92
C GLN A 128 -22.97 28.91 5.48
N GLU A 129 -23.13 29.19 6.77
CA GLU A 129 -24.44 29.54 7.32
C GLU A 129 -24.89 30.81 6.60
N GLN A 130 -25.91 30.67 5.75
CA GLN A 130 -26.75 31.77 5.28
C GLN A 130 -28.01 31.81 6.12
#